data_AF-S4RKM9-F1
#
_entry.id   AF-S4RKM9-F1
#
_cell.length_a   1.000
_cell.length_b   1.000
_cell.length_c   1.000
_cell.angle_alpha   90.00
_cell.angle_beta   90.00
_cell.angle_gamma   90.00
#
_symmetry.space_group_name_H-M   'P 1'
#
loop_
_entity.id
_entity.type
_entity.pdbx_description
1 polymer ?
#
loop_
_entity_poly.entity_id
_entity_poly.type
_entity_poly.pdbx_seq_one_letter_code
_entity_poly.pdbx_strand_id
1 'polypeptide(L)'
;ERLSRGERALLAGCHRGGAEGPFRTAAPPAWLLCQWPEEPQGFRDFAMGCPPRCRALHGTPRPTLHLQPLGFTDTGCERSRAFVAAVRGYAEAFLPGFTVRLNEPLDVAESRSPCRRDARTGHWQIHADGLLHYLKGLRAPGRSCLLGLTLADLYAGNSADFVFEKCLPAEGVAVCSLARLDPDFDKRLREARLDPARSGDRAWFAGLSLPATPGGDFLLHSCKAVVHVACHLLGMAHCRWLACVMQGVRSAAMARARPPHLCPVCLHKLHHAAAFRLAPRYR
;
A
#
# COMPACT_ATOMS: atom_id res chain seq x y z
N GLU A 1 -1.38 -14.77 -29.40
CA GLU A 1 -1.45 -13.28 -29.48
C GLU A 1 -2.30 -12.75 -28.33
N ARG A 2 -1.79 -11.81 -27.53
CA ARG A 2 -2.31 -11.58 -26.15
C ARG A 2 -3.39 -10.49 -25.99
N LEU A 3 -3.78 -9.78 -27.04
CA LEU A 3 -4.75 -8.66 -26.95
C LEU A 3 -5.73 -8.67 -28.11
N SER A 4 -7.01 -8.43 -27.82
CA SER A 4 -8.04 -8.17 -28.83
C SER A 4 -7.78 -6.86 -29.59
N ARG A 5 -8.43 -6.69 -30.75
CA ARG A 5 -8.35 -5.44 -31.53
C ARG A 5 -8.81 -4.23 -30.71
N GLY A 6 -9.87 -4.38 -29.90
CA GLY A 6 -10.36 -3.33 -29.01
C GLY A 6 -9.38 -2.98 -27.89
N GLU A 7 -8.77 -3.99 -27.26
CA GLU A 7 -7.75 -3.76 -26.22
C GLU A 7 -6.51 -3.04 -26.79
N ARG A 8 -6.05 -3.43 -27.97
CA ARG A 8 -4.93 -2.74 -28.66
C ARG A 8 -5.25 -1.28 -28.97
N ALA A 9 -6.47 -1.00 -29.45
CA ALA A 9 -6.89 0.37 -29.76
C ALA A 9 -6.97 1.25 -28.50
N LEU A 10 -7.53 0.73 -27.41
CA LEU A 10 -7.61 1.44 -26.12
C LEU A 10 -6.20 1.76 -25.58
N LEU A 11 -5.30 0.76 -25.55
CA LEU A 11 -3.94 0.94 -25.04
C LEU A 11 -3.11 1.88 -25.92
N ALA A 12 -3.26 1.81 -27.25
CA ALA A 12 -2.62 2.72 -28.20
C ALA A 12 -3.14 4.17 -28.06
N GLY A 13 -4.42 4.36 -27.75
CA GLY A 13 -4.99 5.68 -27.45
C GLY A 13 -4.39 6.31 -26.19
N CYS A 14 -4.08 5.51 -25.17
CA CYS A 14 -3.39 5.97 -23.95
C CYS A 14 -1.91 6.35 -24.17
N HIS A 15 -1.29 5.96 -25.30
CA HIS A 15 0.09 6.29 -25.62
C HIS A 15 0.27 7.67 -26.29
N ARG A 16 -0.78 8.22 -26.89
CA ARG A 16 -0.73 9.53 -27.53
C ARG A 16 -0.92 10.62 -26.47
N GLY A 17 0.17 10.98 -25.80
CA GLY A 17 0.19 12.16 -24.94
C GLY A 17 -0.11 13.41 -25.79
N GLY A 18 -1.28 14.00 -25.60
CA GLY A 18 -1.77 15.17 -26.32
C GLY A 18 -3.26 15.40 -26.03
N ALA A 19 -3.76 16.61 -26.33
CA ALA A 19 -5.16 17.03 -26.08
C ALA A 19 -6.23 16.18 -26.81
N GLU A 20 -5.83 15.23 -27.65
CA GLU A 20 -6.67 14.36 -28.48
C GLU A 20 -6.56 12.86 -28.13
N GLY A 21 -6.05 12.51 -26.94
CA GLY A 21 -6.27 11.17 -26.39
C GLY A 21 -7.75 10.93 -26.03
N PRO A 22 -8.23 9.68 -25.93
CA PRO A 22 -9.62 9.38 -25.52
C PRO A 22 -9.95 9.89 -24.10
N PHE A 23 -8.93 10.24 -23.33
CA PHE A 23 -9.06 10.93 -22.07
C PHE A 23 -8.58 12.37 -22.25
N ARG A 24 -9.52 13.31 -22.46
CA ARG A 24 -9.28 14.71 -22.14
C ARG A 24 -9.15 14.81 -20.63
N THR A 25 -7.94 14.77 -20.11
CA THR A 25 -7.72 15.18 -18.71
C THR A 25 -7.88 16.70 -18.68
N ALA A 26 -9.01 17.19 -18.16
CA ALA A 26 -8.99 18.52 -17.55
C ALA A 26 -7.76 18.54 -16.64
N ALA A 27 -6.95 19.61 -16.70
CA ALA A 27 -5.74 19.72 -15.90
C ALA A 27 -6.06 19.22 -14.48
N PRO A 28 -5.42 18.13 -14.01
CA PRO A 28 -5.76 17.58 -12.72
C PRO A 28 -5.68 18.73 -11.72
N PRO A 29 -6.71 18.92 -10.87
CA PRO A 29 -6.81 20.14 -10.08
C PRO A 29 -5.51 20.32 -9.28
N ALA A 30 -5.05 21.56 -9.08
CA ALA A 30 -3.71 21.82 -8.56
C ALA A 30 -3.37 21.05 -7.28
N TRP A 31 -4.37 20.75 -6.44
CA TRP A 31 -4.22 19.90 -5.25
C TRP A 31 -3.81 18.44 -5.57
N LEU A 32 -4.17 17.89 -6.73
CA LEU A 32 -3.76 16.56 -7.19
C LEU A 32 -2.32 16.54 -7.71
N LEU A 33 -1.86 17.66 -8.28
CA LEU A 33 -0.51 17.80 -8.82
C LEU A 33 0.50 18.28 -7.77
N CYS A 34 0.15 19.17 -6.86
CA CYS A 34 1.10 19.86 -5.97
C CYS A 34 1.42 19.12 -4.67
N GLN A 35 0.76 18.00 -4.37
CA GLN A 35 0.87 17.41 -3.02
C GLN A 35 1.97 16.36 -2.86
N TRP A 36 2.58 15.88 -3.95
CA TRP A 36 3.66 14.89 -3.88
C TRP A 36 4.88 15.34 -4.71
N PRO A 37 6.10 15.30 -4.15
CA PRO A 37 7.31 15.81 -4.80
C PRO A 37 7.84 14.89 -5.93
N GLU A 38 7.11 13.83 -6.30
CA GLU A 38 7.51 12.89 -7.34
C GLU A 38 7.05 13.36 -8.72
N GLU A 39 7.92 13.20 -9.72
CA GLU A 39 7.56 13.42 -11.13
C GLU A 39 6.45 12.47 -11.58
N PRO A 40 5.50 12.92 -12.44
CA PRO A 40 4.45 12.05 -12.95
C PRO A 40 5.07 10.89 -13.75
N GLN A 41 4.78 9.66 -13.36
CA GLN A 41 5.22 8.48 -14.12
C GLN A 41 4.14 8.10 -15.14
N GLY A 42 4.43 8.22 -16.44
CA GLY A 42 3.60 7.66 -17.52
C GLY A 42 3.84 6.16 -17.72
N PHE A 43 3.21 5.57 -18.74
CA PHE A 43 3.48 4.16 -19.08
C PHE A 43 4.91 3.94 -19.60
N ARG A 44 5.42 4.84 -20.45
CA ARG A 44 6.78 4.74 -21.00
C ARG A 44 7.83 4.80 -19.88
N ASP A 45 7.68 5.75 -18.95
CA ASP A 45 8.59 5.92 -17.81
C ASP A 45 8.55 4.69 -16.90
N PHE A 46 7.36 4.14 -16.66
CA PHE A 46 7.20 2.89 -15.93
C PHE A 46 7.93 1.73 -16.63
N ALA A 47 7.72 1.51 -17.92
CA ALA A 47 8.32 0.39 -18.65
C ALA A 47 9.86 0.50 -18.68
N MET A 48 10.39 1.70 -18.93
CA MET A 48 11.83 1.96 -19.05
C MET A 48 12.53 1.99 -17.69
N GLY A 49 11.95 2.68 -16.71
CA GLY A 49 12.54 2.95 -15.39
C GLY A 49 12.16 1.95 -14.30
N CYS A 50 11.45 0.87 -14.62
CA CYS A 50 11.10 -0.16 -13.63
C CYS A 50 12.37 -0.79 -13.04
N PRO A 51 12.51 -0.86 -11.69
CA PRO A 51 13.65 -1.52 -11.06
C PRO A 51 13.82 -2.97 -11.56
N PRO A 52 15.06 -3.48 -11.75
CA PRO A 52 15.29 -4.82 -12.30
C PRO A 52 14.53 -5.92 -11.58
N ARG A 53 14.45 -5.84 -10.25
CA ARG A 53 13.69 -6.78 -9.43
C ARG A 53 12.18 -6.72 -9.69
N CYS A 54 11.61 -5.52 -9.80
CA CYS A 54 10.19 -5.36 -10.12
C CYS A 54 9.89 -5.94 -11.51
N ARG A 55 10.74 -5.62 -12.49
CA ARG A 55 10.66 -6.17 -13.85
C ARG A 55 10.76 -7.70 -13.86
N ALA A 56 11.55 -8.29 -12.97
CA ALA A 56 11.66 -9.75 -12.84
C ALA A 56 10.36 -10.42 -12.35
N LEU A 57 9.39 -9.68 -11.81
CA LEU A 57 8.04 -10.19 -11.51
C LEU A 57 7.12 -10.11 -12.73
N HIS A 58 7.45 -9.28 -13.72
CA HIS A 58 6.53 -8.96 -14.81
C HIS A 58 6.33 -10.14 -15.75
N GLY A 59 5.06 -10.46 -16.04
CA GLY A 59 4.68 -11.58 -16.89
C GLY A 59 5.09 -12.96 -16.35
N THR A 60 5.57 -13.04 -15.10
CA THR A 60 5.93 -14.30 -14.48
C THR A 60 4.69 -15.07 -14.04
N PRO A 61 4.66 -16.41 -14.17
CA PRO A 61 3.57 -17.20 -13.62
C PRO A 61 3.58 -17.15 -12.09
N ARG A 62 2.45 -16.77 -11.48
CA ARG A 62 2.15 -16.87 -10.05
C ARG A 62 3.21 -16.26 -9.10
N PRO A 63 3.65 -15.00 -9.29
CA PRO A 63 4.41 -14.30 -8.26
C PRO A 63 3.61 -14.22 -6.96
N THR A 64 4.30 -14.24 -5.83
CA THR A 64 3.64 -14.28 -4.51
C THR A 64 3.78 -12.96 -3.76
N LEU A 65 2.67 -12.40 -3.29
CA LEU A 65 2.69 -11.30 -2.32
C LEU A 65 2.40 -11.88 -0.93
N HIS A 66 3.38 -11.81 -0.05
CA HIS A 66 3.20 -12.17 1.36
C HIS A 66 2.74 -10.95 2.14
N LEU A 67 1.61 -11.08 2.84
CA LEU A 67 1.17 -10.13 3.85
C LEU A 67 1.71 -10.60 5.20
N GLN A 68 2.51 -9.76 5.85
CA GLN A 68 3.11 -10.02 7.14
C GLN A 68 2.44 -9.17 8.21
N PRO A 69 1.55 -9.73 9.03
CA PRO A 69 1.01 -9.02 10.17
C PRO A 69 2.14 -8.69 11.16
N LEU A 70 2.26 -7.43 11.58
CA LEU A 70 3.24 -6.92 12.54
C LEU A 70 2.51 -6.25 13.72
N GLY A 71 2.48 -6.95 14.86
CA GLY A 71 1.87 -6.49 16.10
C GLY A 71 0.36 -6.71 16.21
N PHE A 72 -0.25 -7.52 15.34
CA PHE A 72 -1.65 -7.91 15.53
C PHE A 72 -1.74 -8.96 16.65
N THR A 73 -2.17 -8.54 17.82
CA THR A 73 -2.22 -9.41 19.01
C THR A 73 -3.52 -10.20 19.15
N ASP A 74 -4.55 -9.83 18.40
CA ASP A 74 -5.87 -10.49 18.39
C ASP A 74 -6.09 -11.37 17.14
N THR A 75 -5.05 -11.70 16.37
CA THR A 75 -5.11 -12.59 15.19
C THR A 75 -5.69 -13.97 15.48
N GLY A 76 -5.62 -14.44 16.72
CA GLY A 76 -6.26 -15.66 17.19
C GLY A 76 -7.78 -15.57 17.35
N CYS A 77 -8.40 -14.38 17.23
CA CYS A 77 -9.85 -14.24 17.27
C CYS A 77 -10.47 -14.25 15.86
N GLU A 78 -11.73 -14.69 15.76
CA GLU A 78 -12.44 -14.82 14.48
C GLU A 78 -12.52 -13.49 13.71
N ARG A 79 -12.74 -12.38 14.42
CA ARG A 79 -12.81 -11.04 13.86
C ARG A 79 -11.53 -10.66 13.11
N SER A 80 -10.37 -10.86 13.72
CA SER A 80 -9.08 -10.50 13.11
C SER A 80 -8.73 -11.43 11.96
N ARG A 81 -9.03 -12.73 12.08
CA ARG A 81 -8.93 -13.66 10.94
C ARG A 81 -9.79 -13.22 9.77
N ALA A 82 -11.05 -12.86 10.01
CA ALA A 82 -11.98 -12.42 8.98
C ALA A 82 -11.49 -11.14 8.28
N PHE A 83 -11.03 -10.16 9.06
CA PHE A 83 -10.47 -8.92 8.52
C PHE A 83 -9.27 -9.18 7.60
N VAL A 84 -8.27 -9.92 8.08
CA VAL A 84 -7.05 -10.14 7.30
C VAL A 84 -7.32 -11.05 6.10
N ALA A 85 -8.24 -12.02 6.22
CA ALA A 85 -8.69 -12.83 5.09
C ALA A 85 -9.38 -11.98 4.00
N ALA A 86 -10.19 -11.00 4.40
CA ALA A 86 -10.82 -10.08 3.46
C ALA A 86 -9.79 -9.17 2.76
N VAL A 87 -8.81 -8.64 3.49
CA VAL A 87 -7.70 -7.85 2.91
C VAL A 87 -6.88 -8.69 1.93
N ARG A 88 -6.53 -9.93 2.29
CA ARG A 88 -5.84 -10.89 1.41
C ARG A 88 -6.63 -11.16 0.13
N GLY A 89 -7.92 -11.51 0.28
CA GLY A 89 -8.80 -11.82 -0.86
C GLY A 89 -8.98 -10.62 -1.79
N TYR A 90 -9.14 -9.41 -1.23
CA TYR A 90 -9.20 -8.18 -2.03
C TYR A 90 -7.91 -7.97 -2.83
N ALA A 91 -6.74 -8.10 -2.19
CA ALA A 91 -5.46 -7.94 -2.87
C ALA A 91 -5.25 -8.97 -3.98
N GLU A 92 -5.64 -10.22 -3.75
CA GLU A 92 -5.54 -11.31 -4.73
C GLU A 92 -6.45 -11.08 -5.93
N ALA A 93 -7.70 -10.68 -5.70
CA ALA A 93 -8.63 -10.31 -6.77
C ALA A 93 -8.14 -9.08 -7.55
N PHE A 94 -7.51 -8.11 -6.86
CA PHE A 94 -6.99 -6.90 -7.48
C PHE A 94 -5.73 -7.15 -8.33
N LEU A 95 -4.95 -8.19 -8.03
CA LEU A 95 -3.67 -8.51 -8.68
C LEU A 95 -3.77 -9.82 -9.49
N PRO A 96 -4.39 -9.80 -10.70
CA PRO A 96 -4.49 -10.97 -11.56
C PRO A 96 -3.16 -11.69 -11.73
N GLY A 97 -3.19 -13.00 -11.51
CA GLY A 97 -2.01 -13.86 -11.65
C GLY A 97 -1.05 -13.83 -10.46
N PHE A 98 -1.26 -12.98 -9.44
CA PHE A 98 -0.55 -13.09 -8.16
C PHE A 98 -1.23 -14.10 -7.25
N THR A 99 -0.43 -14.75 -6.41
CA THR A 99 -0.92 -15.48 -5.24
C THR A 99 -0.67 -14.60 -4.01
N VAL A 100 -1.69 -14.38 -3.19
CA VAL A 100 -1.52 -13.59 -1.96
C VAL A 100 -1.57 -14.51 -0.76
N ARG A 101 -0.47 -14.55 0.01
CA ARG A 101 -0.34 -15.41 1.19
C ARG A 101 -0.34 -14.56 2.45
N LEU A 102 -1.01 -15.05 3.47
CA LEU A 102 -0.94 -14.50 4.81
C LEU A 102 0.09 -15.29 5.61
N ASN A 103 1.05 -14.60 6.23
CA ASN A 103 2.01 -15.21 7.13
C ASN A 103 1.49 -15.20 8.57
N GLU A 104 2.10 -16.02 9.43
CA GLU A 104 1.90 -15.93 10.86
C GLU A 104 2.29 -14.55 11.40
N PRO A 105 1.51 -13.95 12.31
CA PRO A 105 1.81 -12.66 12.90
C PRO A 105 3.14 -12.66 13.65
N LEU A 106 3.88 -11.57 13.53
CA LEU A 106 5.09 -11.31 14.31
C LEU A 106 4.86 -10.16 15.26
N ASP A 107 5.54 -10.17 16.40
CA ASP A 107 5.55 -8.99 17.27
C ASP A 107 6.37 -7.88 16.60
N VAL A 108 5.78 -6.69 16.47
CA VAL A 108 6.48 -5.53 15.90
C VAL A 108 7.70 -5.15 16.74
N ALA A 109 7.73 -5.49 18.03
CA ALA A 109 8.89 -5.29 18.90
C ALA A 109 10.13 -6.12 18.47
N GLU A 110 9.95 -7.25 17.78
CA GLU A 110 11.08 -8.05 17.28
C GLU A 110 11.92 -7.30 16.24
N SER A 111 11.32 -6.35 15.53
CA SER A 111 11.99 -5.58 14.49
C SER A 111 13.15 -4.72 15.00
N ARG A 112 13.17 -4.40 16.30
CA ARG A 112 14.12 -3.44 16.92
C ARG A 112 14.17 -2.09 16.22
N SER A 113 13.11 -1.74 15.47
CA SER A 113 13.05 -0.48 14.77
C SER A 113 13.01 0.70 15.75
N PRO A 114 13.73 1.81 15.49
CA PRO A 114 13.67 3.00 16.31
C PRO A 114 12.23 3.48 16.50
N CYS A 115 11.94 3.98 17.70
CA CYS A 115 10.64 4.51 18.06
C CYS A 115 10.81 5.95 18.53
N ARG A 116 9.80 6.77 18.33
CA ARG A 116 9.77 8.14 18.85
C ARG A 116 8.40 8.49 19.37
N ARG A 117 8.36 9.45 20.29
CA ARG A 117 7.13 10.15 20.63
C ARG A 117 7.04 11.42 19.77
N ASP A 118 6.03 11.49 18.91
CA ASP A 118 5.78 12.69 18.11
C ASP A 118 5.52 13.89 19.03
N ALA A 119 6.28 14.97 18.88
CA ALA A 119 6.18 16.12 19.78
C ALA A 119 4.83 16.85 19.66
N ARG A 120 4.21 16.82 18.46
CA ARG A 120 2.92 17.48 18.21
C ARG A 120 1.75 16.67 18.75
N THR A 121 1.71 15.37 18.44
CA THR A 121 0.58 14.49 18.79
C THR A 121 0.85 13.64 20.03
N GLY A 122 2.03 13.72 20.64
CA GLY A 122 2.41 12.90 21.79
C GLY A 122 2.36 11.39 21.54
N HIS A 123 2.19 10.97 20.28
CA HIS A 123 1.95 9.58 19.89
C HIS A 123 3.25 8.84 19.65
N TRP A 124 3.29 7.57 20.00
CA TRP A 124 4.42 6.71 19.66
C TRP A 124 4.35 6.28 18.19
N GLN A 125 5.45 6.48 17.49
CA GLN A 125 5.62 6.11 16.09
C GLN A 125 6.83 5.20 15.94
N ILE A 126 6.75 4.24 15.02
CA ILE A 126 7.86 3.34 14.66
C ILE A 126 8.49 3.83 13.36
N HIS A 127 9.82 3.75 13.26
CA HIS A 127 10.55 4.14 12.07
C HIS A 127 10.30 3.13 10.93
N ALA A 128 9.71 3.58 9.82
CA ALA A 128 9.38 2.74 8.68
C ALA A 128 10.64 2.10 8.06
N ASP A 129 11.76 2.83 7.98
CA ASP A 129 13.00 2.26 7.41
C ASP A 129 13.60 1.12 8.24
N GLY A 130 13.48 1.17 9.58
CA GLY A 130 13.92 0.07 10.43
C GLY A 130 13.05 -1.18 10.23
N LEU A 131 11.73 -1.00 10.09
CA LEU A 131 10.80 -2.09 9.73
C LEU A 131 11.11 -2.67 8.35
N LEU A 132 11.41 -1.83 7.37
CA LEU A 132 11.78 -2.28 6.02
C LEU A 132 13.08 -3.08 6.02
N HIS A 133 14.07 -2.66 6.81
CA HIS A 133 15.32 -3.41 6.97
C HIS A 133 15.07 -4.79 7.60
N TYR A 134 14.23 -4.86 8.65
CA TYR A 134 13.82 -6.12 9.26
C TYR A 134 13.07 -7.03 8.27
N LEU A 135 12.07 -6.49 7.57
CA LEU A 135 11.29 -7.24 6.57
C LEU A 135 12.16 -7.74 5.40
N LYS A 136 13.19 -7.00 5.01
CA LYS A 136 14.16 -7.43 3.98
C LYS A 136 14.82 -8.75 4.37
N GLY A 137 15.16 -8.93 5.66
CA GLY A 137 15.73 -10.18 6.19
C GLY A 137 14.74 -11.36 6.21
N LEU A 138 13.44 -11.09 6.26
CA LEU A 138 12.39 -12.12 6.31
C LEU A 138 11.82 -12.50 4.94
N ARG A 139 12.01 -11.65 3.92
CA ARG A 139 11.42 -11.87 2.61
C ARG A 139 11.99 -13.15 2.00
N ALA A 140 11.10 -14.06 1.61
CA ALA A 140 11.48 -15.25 0.86
C ALA A 140 12.25 -14.88 -0.42
N PRO A 141 13.22 -15.70 -0.86
CA PRO A 141 13.90 -15.49 -2.13
C PRO A 141 12.95 -15.72 -3.33
N GLY A 142 13.43 -15.39 -4.53
CA GLY A 142 12.70 -15.62 -5.77
C GLY A 142 11.62 -14.58 -6.08
N ARG A 143 10.48 -15.03 -6.61
CA ARG A 143 9.40 -14.20 -7.17
C ARG A 143 8.37 -13.78 -6.13
N SER A 144 8.85 -13.34 -4.97
CA SER A 144 8.00 -13.02 -3.81
C SER A 144 8.25 -11.61 -3.31
N CYS A 145 7.20 -10.87 -2.98
CA CYS A 145 7.29 -9.61 -2.24
C CYS A 145 6.75 -9.79 -0.82
N LEU A 146 7.21 -8.97 0.12
CA LEU A 146 6.74 -8.97 1.50
C LEU A 146 6.20 -7.59 1.86
N LEU A 147 4.93 -7.55 2.28
CA LEU A 147 4.26 -6.35 2.74
C LEU A 147 3.93 -6.51 4.23
N GLY A 148 4.64 -5.79 5.08
CA GLY A 148 4.32 -5.66 6.50
C GLY A 148 3.05 -4.83 6.70
N LEU A 149 2.10 -5.32 7.47
CA LEU A 149 0.90 -4.60 7.88
C LEU A 149 1.01 -4.34 9.39
N THR A 150 0.75 -3.12 9.84
CA THR A 150 0.79 -2.81 11.28
C THR A 150 -0.32 -1.85 11.68
N LEU A 151 -0.70 -1.90 12.95
CA LEU A 151 -1.57 -0.91 13.60
C LEU A 151 -0.76 0.14 14.39
N ALA A 152 0.57 0.03 14.38
CA ALA A 152 1.45 1.08 14.88
C ALA A 152 1.51 2.24 13.88
N ASP A 153 1.58 3.47 14.39
CA ASP A 153 1.80 4.63 13.55
C ASP A 153 3.26 4.70 13.09
N LEU A 154 3.50 5.24 11.89
CA LEU A 154 4.81 5.21 11.26
C LEU A 154 5.34 6.61 10.98
N TYR A 155 6.66 6.72 10.99
CA TYR A 155 7.39 7.87 10.44
C TYR A 155 8.54 7.40 9.57
N ALA A 156 9.10 8.29 8.76
CA ALA A 156 10.19 7.94 7.84
C ALA A 156 11.26 9.04 7.75
N GLY A 157 12.51 8.61 7.61
CA GLY A 157 13.67 9.49 7.58
C GLY A 157 13.70 10.45 8.77
N ASN A 158 14.20 11.67 8.52
CA ASN A 158 14.27 12.72 9.53
C ASN A 158 13.00 13.60 9.57
N SER A 159 11.90 13.16 8.94
CA SER A 159 10.66 13.94 8.86
C SER A 159 9.97 14.01 10.21
N ALA A 160 9.49 15.19 10.61
CA ALA A 160 8.61 15.34 11.78
C ALA A 160 7.18 14.79 11.54
N ASP A 161 6.82 14.47 10.29
CA ASP A 161 5.50 13.95 9.93
C ASP A 161 5.44 12.41 9.96
N PHE A 162 4.20 11.90 9.91
CA PHE A 162 3.90 10.49 9.79
C PHE A 162 3.85 10.04 8.32
N VAL A 163 3.89 8.72 8.10
CA VAL A 163 3.64 8.10 6.80
C VAL A 163 2.62 6.97 6.94
N PHE A 164 1.77 6.77 5.93
CA PHE A 164 0.89 5.59 5.88
C PHE A 164 1.64 4.36 5.42
N GLU A 165 2.57 4.53 4.48
CA GLU A 165 3.33 3.44 3.90
C GLU A 165 4.75 3.88 3.56
N LYS A 166 5.64 2.90 3.45
CA LYS A 166 6.93 3.06 2.79
C LYS A 166 7.30 1.78 2.05
N CYS A 167 7.94 1.92 0.91
CA CYS A 167 8.30 0.79 0.04
C CYS A 167 9.76 0.90 -0.39
N LEU A 168 10.43 -0.25 -0.49
CA LEU A 168 11.71 -0.43 -1.18
C LEU A 168 11.47 -1.40 -2.37
N PRO A 169 10.99 -0.92 -3.52
CA PRO A 169 10.60 -1.79 -4.64
C PRO A 169 11.75 -2.67 -5.14
N ALA A 170 12.97 -2.10 -5.18
CA ALA A 170 14.19 -2.81 -5.57
C ALA A 170 14.56 -3.96 -4.61
N GLU A 171 14.07 -3.92 -3.37
CA GLU A 171 14.27 -4.95 -2.34
C GLU A 171 13.04 -5.87 -2.20
N GLY A 172 11.89 -5.46 -2.75
CA GLY A 172 10.65 -6.22 -2.68
C GLY A 172 9.94 -6.21 -1.36
N VAL A 173 10.23 -5.21 -0.54
CA VAL A 173 9.65 -5.07 0.78
C VAL A 173 8.94 -3.75 0.92
N ALA A 174 7.83 -3.77 1.63
CA ALA A 174 7.09 -2.58 1.97
C ALA A 174 6.47 -2.74 3.35
N VAL A 175 6.13 -1.62 3.98
CA VAL A 175 5.38 -1.58 5.24
C VAL A 175 4.23 -0.60 5.08
N CYS A 176 3.07 -0.96 5.63
CA CYS A 176 1.86 -0.17 5.62
C CYS A 176 1.25 -0.14 7.03
N SER A 177 1.01 1.06 7.53
CA SER A 177 0.26 1.31 8.74
C SER A 177 -1.20 1.53 8.43
N LEU A 178 -2.05 0.77 9.12
CA LEU A 178 -3.50 0.93 9.09
C LEU A 178 -3.99 1.86 10.21
N ALA A 179 -3.10 2.30 11.10
CA ALA A 179 -3.45 3.02 12.34
C ALA A 179 -4.34 4.23 12.06
N ARG A 180 -3.90 5.11 11.15
CA ARG A 180 -4.59 6.36 10.81
C ARG A 180 -5.76 6.20 9.83
N LEU A 181 -6.01 4.99 9.35
CA LEU A 181 -7.21 4.68 8.57
C LEU A 181 -8.41 4.43 9.48
N ASP A 182 -8.14 4.11 10.74
CA ASP A 182 -9.15 3.92 11.76
C ASP A 182 -9.91 5.22 12.06
N PRO A 183 -11.25 5.24 11.93
CA PRO A 183 -12.06 6.40 12.28
C PRO A 183 -11.86 6.86 13.73
N ASP A 184 -11.60 5.92 14.64
CA ASP A 184 -11.41 6.17 16.07
C ASP A 184 -9.93 6.38 16.44
N PHE A 185 -9.03 6.57 15.47
CA PHE A 185 -7.60 6.77 15.75
C PHE A 185 -7.34 7.88 16.77
N ASP A 186 -7.94 9.06 16.57
CA ASP A 186 -7.75 10.20 17.46
C ASP A 186 -8.36 9.98 18.85
N LYS A 187 -9.45 9.21 18.92
CA LYS A 187 -10.08 8.83 20.21
C LYS A 187 -9.14 7.92 21.00
N ARG A 188 -8.63 6.86 20.35
CA ARG A 188 -7.67 5.93 20.97
C ARG A 188 -6.36 6.61 21.36
N LEU A 189 -5.92 7.59 20.56
CA LEU A 189 -4.77 8.43 20.90
C LEU A 189 -4.99 9.16 22.24
N ARG A 190 -6.16 9.77 22.42
CA ARG A 190 -6.48 10.50 23.67
C ARG A 190 -6.53 9.57 24.87
N GLU A 191 -7.16 8.41 24.73
CA GLU A 191 -7.29 7.42 25.80
C GLU A 191 -5.93 6.85 26.20
N ALA A 192 -5.08 6.50 25.23
CA ALA A 192 -3.79 5.89 25.51
C ALA A 192 -2.76 6.87 26.11
N ARG A 193 -2.92 8.19 25.92
CA ARG A 193 -2.12 9.21 26.64
C ARG A 193 -2.37 9.22 28.15
N LEU A 194 -3.50 8.69 28.60
CA LEU A 194 -3.90 8.69 30.00
C LEU A 194 -3.46 7.42 30.75
N ASP A 195 -2.87 6.44 30.06
CA ASP A 195 -2.45 5.15 30.62
C ASP A 195 -1.01 5.21 31.16
N PRO A 196 -0.80 5.16 32.49
CA PRO A 196 0.54 5.21 33.10
C PRO A 196 1.39 3.96 32.79
N ALA A 197 0.76 2.83 32.44
CA ALA A 197 1.44 1.55 32.19
C ALA A 197 2.14 1.52 30.83
N ARG A 198 1.86 2.48 29.94
CA ARG A 198 2.47 2.58 28.59
C ARG A 198 3.60 3.62 28.52
N SER A 199 4.35 3.77 29.60
CA SER A 199 5.39 4.80 29.77
C SER A 199 6.78 4.43 29.23
N GLY A 200 7.01 3.17 28.83
CA GLY A 200 8.27 2.72 28.20
C GLY A 200 8.22 2.68 26.67
N ASP A 201 9.36 2.96 26.02
CA ASP A 201 9.55 3.14 24.55
C ASP A 201 8.98 2.03 23.65
N ARG A 202 8.62 0.86 24.20
CA ARG A 202 8.18 -0.32 23.43
C ARG A 202 6.90 -0.98 23.95
N ALA A 203 6.53 -0.75 25.21
CA ALA A 203 5.30 -1.27 25.79
C ALA A 203 4.04 -0.73 25.08
N TRP A 204 4.17 0.42 24.40
CA TRP A 204 3.09 1.02 23.62
C TRP A 204 2.57 0.14 22.48
N PHE A 205 3.47 -0.63 21.84
CA PHE A 205 3.11 -1.45 20.68
C PHE A 205 2.69 -2.87 21.06
N ALA A 206 2.83 -3.24 22.34
CA ALA A 206 2.28 -4.48 22.85
C ALA A 206 0.74 -4.39 22.86
N GLY A 207 0.08 -5.46 22.45
CA GLY A 207 -1.39 -5.54 22.52
C GLY A 207 -2.13 -4.73 21.46
N LEU A 208 -1.48 -4.29 20.37
CA LEU A 208 -2.20 -3.63 19.28
C LEU A 208 -3.25 -4.60 18.69
N SER A 209 -4.50 -4.17 18.71
CA SER A 209 -5.65 -4.96 18.30
C SER A 209 -6.48 -4.16 17.30
N LEU A 210 -7.12 -4.89 16.39
CA LEU A 210 -8.02 -4.28 15.42
C LEU A 210 -9.17 -3.53 16.13
N PRO A 211 -9.77 -2.50 15.49
CA PRO A 211 -11.00 -1.89 15.99
C PRO A 211 -12.06 -2.96 16.28
N ALA A 212 -12.94 -2.70 17.27
CA ALA A 212 -13.97 -3.65 17.70
C ALA A 212 -14.85 -4.11 16.53
N THR A 213 -15.10 -3.21 15.58
CA THR A 213 -15.83 -3.44 14.31
C THR A 213 -14.93 -3.05 13.13
N PRO A 214 -14.03 -3.92 12.66
CA PRO A 214 -13.04 -3.58 11.64
C PRO A 214 -13.60 -3.68 10.21
N GLY A 215 -14.93 -3.72 10.05
CA GLY A 215 -15.61 -3.75 8.76
C GLY A 215 -15.80 -2.36 8.15
N GLY A 216 -16.69 -2.26 7.15
CA GLY A 216 -17.08 -1.01 6.52
C GLY A 216 -15.89 -0.20 5.98
N ASP A 217 -15.82 1.06 6.36
CA ASP A 217 -14.79 2.00 5.88
C ASP A 217 -13.38 1.56 6.25
N PHE A 218 -13.16 1.06 7.48
CA PHE A 218 -11.82 0.65 7.91
C PHE A 218 -11.26 -0.48 7.04
N LEU A 219 -12.08 -1.50 6.75
CA LEU A 219 -11.73 -2.58 5.83
C LEU A 219 -11.45 -2.05 4.42
N LEU A 220 -12.34 -1.21 3.88
CA LEU A 220 -12.18 -0.67 2.54
C LEU A 220 -10.88 0.15 2.40
N HIS A 221 -10.58 1.00 3.37
CA HIS A 221 -9.36 1.82 3.33
C HIS A 221 -8.09 0.99 3.53
N SER A 222 -8.16 -0.05 4.36
CA SER A 222 -7.07 -1.03 4.50
C SER A 222 -6.80 -1.78 3.20
N CYS A 223 -7.85 -2.24 2.52
CA CYS A 223 -7.77 -2.85 1.19
C CYS A 223 -7.14 -1.90 0.16
N LYS A 224 -7.58 -0.63 0.12
CA LYS A 224 -7.01 0.41 -0.76
C LYS A 224 -5.52 0.63 -0.49
N ALA A 225 -5.11 0.71 0.77
CA ALA A 225 -3.72 0.91 1.16
C ALA A 225 -2.85 -0.29 0.76
N VAL A 226 -3.33 -1.52 0.98
CA VAL A 226 -2.61 -2.74 0.59
C VAL A 226 -2.37 -2.82 -0.91
N VAL A 227 -3.39 -2.57 -1.74
CA VAL A 227 -3.21 -2.64 -3.21
C VAL A 227 -2.40 -1.49 -3.76
N HIS A 228 -2.47 -0.30 -3.14
CA HIS A 228 -1.59 0.83 -3.43
C HIS A 228 -0.12 0.44 -3.25
N VAL A 229 0.22 -0.14 -2.11
CA VAL A 229 1.58 -0.58 -1.81
C VAL A 229 2.01 -1.76 -2.69
N ALA A 230 1.10 -2.69 -2.98
CA ALA A 230 1.39 -3.78 -3.91
C ALA A 230 1.76 -3.26 -5.32
N CYS A 231 1.11 -2.21 -5.80
CA CYS A 231 1.47 -1.57 -7.06
C CYS A 231 2.85 -0.89 -7.00
N HIS A 232 3.24 -0.28 -5.87
CA HIS A 232 4.62 0.19 -5.67
C HIS A 232 5.65 -0.93 -5.78
N LEU A 233 5.34 -2.12 -5.23
CA LEU A 233 6.20 -3.31 -5.33
C LEU A 233 6.35 -3.83 -6.79
N LEU A 234 5.46 -3.40 -7.70
CA LEU A 234 5.57 -3.65 -9.15
C LEU A 234 6.30 -2.54 -9.91
N GLY A 235 6.76 -1.50 -9.22
CA GLY A 235 7.51 -0.37 -9.79
C GLY A 235 6.66 0.84 -10.19
N MET A 236 5.38 0.88 -9.80
CA MET A 236 4.53 2.04 -10.05
C MET A 236 4.87 3.17 -9.08
N ALA A 237 5.05 4.39 -9.59
CA ALA A 237 5.10 5.59 -8.77
C ALA A 237 3.69 6.12 -8.49
N HIS A 238 3.60 7.17 -7.67
CA HIS A 238 2.33 7.83 -7.41
C HIS A 238 1.67 8.35 -8.70
N CYS A 239 0.35 8.22 -8.79
CA CYS A 239 -0.44 8.69 -9.91
C CYS A 239 -0.83 10.15 -9.72
N ARG A 240 -0.46 10.99 -10.68
CA ARG A 240 -0.80 12.42 -10.74
C ARG A 240 -1.79 12.76 -11.86
N TRP A 241 -2.27 11.75 -12.59
CA TRP A 241 -3.03 11.92 -13.83
C TRP A 241 -4.55 12.03 -13.62
N LEU A 242 -5.11 11.12 -12.83
CA LEU A 242 -6.55 10.88 -12.73
C LEU A 242 -6.90 10.34 -11.33
N ALA A 243 -8.19 10.30 -11.00
CA ALA A 243 -8.72 9.55 -9.86
C ALA A 243 -8.19 8.11 -9.90
N CYS A 244 -7.36 7.73 -8.91
CA CYS A 244 -6.63 6.47 -8.94
C CYS A 244 -6.23 6.05 -7.53
N VAL A 245 -6.28 4.75 -7.25
CA VAL A 245 -5.77 4.18 -6.00
C VAL A 245 -4.27 4.45 -5.81
N MET A 246 -3.53 4.76 -6.88
CA MET A 246 -2.10 5.13 -6.82
C MET A 246 -1.83 6.60 -6.48
N GLN A 247 -2.84 7.43 -6.18
CA GLN A 247 -2.61 8.82 -5.76
C GLN A 247 -1.89 8.89 -4.41
N GLY A 248 -0.87 9.74 -4.26
CA GLY A 248 -0.19 9.96 -2.96
C GLY A 248 -1.12 10.57 -1.91
N VAL A 249 -0.95 10.22 -0.63
CA VAL A 249 -1.82 10.69 0.47
C VAL A 249 -1.02 11.19 1.67
N ARG A 250 -1.32 12.40 2.14
CA ARG A 250 -0.66 13.02 3.32
C ARG A 250 -1.55 13.05 4.56
N SER A 251 -2.82 12.69 4.41
CA SER A 251 -3.81 12.74 5.49
C SER A 251 -4.83 11.62 5.36
N ALA A 252 -5.50 11.30 6.48
CA ALA A 252 -6.56 10.30 6.50
C ALA A 252 -7.73 10.71 5.58
N ALA A 253 -8.06 12.01 5.50
CA ALA A 253 -9.09 12.50 4.58
C ALA A 253 -8.75 12.21 3.11
N MET A 254 -7.49 12.41 2.70
CA MET A 254 -7.06 12.06 1.34
C MET A 254 -7.08 10.54 1.11
N ALA A 255 -6.60 9.75 2.07
CA ALA A 255 -6.66 8.29 2.01
C ALA A 255 -8.11 7.77 1.87
N ARG A 256 -9.07 8.46 2.49
CA ARG A 256 -10.49 8.16 2.37
C ARG A 256 -11.05 8.52 1.00
N ALA A 257 -10.73 9.70 0.49
CA ALA A 257 -11.16 10.19 -0.82
C ALA A 257 -10.55 9.43 -2.01
N ARG A 258 -9.39 8.78 -1.82
CA ARG A 258 -8.73 7.94 -2.83
C ARG A 258 -9.70 6.84 -3.32
N PRO A 259 -9.92 6.68 -4.63
CA PRO A 259 -10.82 5.66 -5.14
C PRO A 259 -10.21 4.25 -5.03
N PRO A 260 -11.03 3.18 -5.07
CA PRO A 260 -10.54 1.80 -4.96
C PRO A 260 -9.96 1.23 -6.27
N HIS A 261 -10.04 1.95 -7.38
CA HIS A 261 -9.67 1.47 -8.72
C HIS A 261 -8.40 2.15 -9.27
N LEU A 262 -7.76 1.50 -10.24
CA LEU A 262 -6.70 2.12 -11.05
C LEU A 262 -7.33 2.95 -12.17
N CYS A 263 -6.78 4.14 -12.41
CA CYS A 263 -7.07 4.88 -13.64
C CYS A 263 -6.51 4.15 -14.87
N PRO A 264 -6.94 4.50 -16.10
CA PRO A 264 -6.46 3.86 -17.33
C PRO A 264 -4.93 3.83 -17.48
N VAL A 265 -4.22 4.86 -17.01
CA VAL A 265 -2.75 4.93 -17.05
C VAL A 265 -2.12 3.86 -16.16
N CYS A 266 -2.52 3.78 -14.88
CA CYS A 266 -1.97 2.79 -13.96
C CYS A 266 -2.50 1.38 -14.23
N LEU A 267 -3.71 1.25 -14.78
CA LEU A 267 -4.25 -0.02 -15.25
C LEU A 267 -3.41 -0.59 -16.40
N HIS A 268 -2.95 0.26 -17.33
CA HIS A 268 -2.02 -0.16 -18.38
C HIS A 268 -0.68 -0.66 -17.81
N LYS A 269 -0.14 0.04 -16.80
CA LYS A 269 1.06 -0.42 -16.08
C LYS A 269 0.83 -1.79 -15.42
N LEU A 270 -0.29 -1.98 -14.74
CA LEU A 270 -0.63 -3.26 -14.11
C LEU A 270 -0.80 -4.35 -15.17
N HIS A 271 -1.49 -4.05 -16.26
CA HIS A 271 -1.68 -4.98 -17.39
C HIS A 271 -0.36 -5.44 -17.98
N HIS A 272 0.59 -4.52 -18.17
CA HIS A 272 1.94 -4.86 -18.61
C HIS A 272 2.69 -5.72 -17.57
N ALA A 273 2.64 -5.34 -16.30
CA ALA A 273 3.32 -6.06 -15.23
C ALA A 273 2.75 -7.48 -15.00
N ALA A 274 1.43 -7.64 -14.95
CA ALA A 274 0.80 -8.90 -14.59
C ALA A 274 0.36 -9.76 -15.81
N ALA A 275 0.45 -9.22 -17.03
CA ALA A 275 0.13 -9.91 -18.29
C ALA A 275 -1.27 -10.58 -18.33
N PHE A 276 -2.26 -9.98 -17.68
CA PHE A 276 -3.64 -10.47 -17.63
C PHE A 276 -4.50 -9.88 -18.75
N ARG A 277 -5.66 -10.47 -19.03
CA ARG A 277 -6.63 -9.92 -20.00
C ARG A 277 -7.56 -8.91 -19.34
N LEU A 278 -7.80 -7.76 -19.97
CA LEU A 278 -8.57 -6.68 -19.35
C LEU A 278 -10.04 -7.07 -19.14
N ALA A 279 -10.70 -7.63 -20.15
CA ALA A 279 -12.14 -7.91 -20.05
C ALA A 279 -12.50 -8.92 -18.93
N PRO A 280 -11.77 -10.05 -18.75
CA PRO A 280 -12.04 -10.97 -17.65
C PRO A 280 -11.81 -10.39 -16.24
N ARG A 281 -10.99 -9.34 -16.07
CA ARG A 281 -10.77 -8.71 -14.76
C ARG A 281 -12.04 -8.10 -14.17
N TYR A 282 -12.96 -7.65 -15.03
CA TYR A 282 -14.17 -6.92 -14.64
C TYR A 282 -15.42 -7.82 -14.60
N ARG A 283 -15.24 -9.13 -14.55
CA ARG A 283 -16.29 -10.13 -14.33
C ARG A 283 -16.09 -10.74 -12.94
#